data_AF-A0A0A3XSE3-F1
#
_entry.id   AF-A0A0A3XSE3-F1
#
_cell.length_a   1.000
_cell.length_b   1.000
_cell.length_c   1.000
_cell.angle_alpha   90.00
_cell.angle_beta   90.00
_cell.angle_gamma   90.00
#
_symmetry.space_group_name_H-M   'P 1'
#
loop_
_entity.id
_entity.type
_entity.pdbx_description
1 polymer ?
#
loop_
_entity_poly.entity_id
_entity_poly.type
_entity_poly.pdbx_seq_one_letter_code
_entity_poly.pdbx_strand_id
1 'polypeptide(L)'
;MSFHLLRPLWLLALIPLAVVFAVLLRRQDVRAQWGGVIAPHLLTHLIVRPGQGRHVNPVYLVAAGMMLGIIGLSGPTWRRELPPFVEDKAPLMIALAVGSSMNETDVAPSRLERAKQKIRDLLAARAGARTGLVAFAGTAHLVMPPTDDRSVIEPFLAALEPGLMPADGKNVASAVALAADALAAEPVPGTVLLVADDLGTADAATIRQAAGRNGLVIFAVSPATSVLPAGADVIRVSIDGSDIVRLERRIETRFQAAQGDAFGTQWRDEGYWLLPPLALLSLLWFRRGTTVAWVLALFIVTHASASRAEETSRFTNLWLTPDQQGRLAFDRGDYAAAKTIFADPMWRGISAYRAYDFLAAAEEFSRVDTLEGKFALGNAQAQNHAYEKALKTYDEVLKAQPGNAAAKTNRAIVQAALEVREAKRRKQEQDDPAPPDEKADEMRVDPNQKGGKKITVTPQDVTTAGAAEAWMRQVQTSPADFLKLKFAIQAAAPTQGRAPQ
;
A
#
# COMPACT_ATOMS: atom_id res chain seq x y z
N MET A 1 -13.29 -27.78 -4.11
CA MET A 1 -12.76 -27.90 -2.73
C MET A 1 -11.89 -29.14 -2.67
N SER A 2 -10.59 -28.99 -2.50
CA SER A 2 -9.67 -30.10 -2.21
C SER A 2 -9.42 -30.13 -0.71
N PHE A 3 -9.68 -31.28 -0.08
CA PHE A 3 -9.37 -31.51 1.33
C PHE A 3 -7.95 -32.07 1.44
N HIS A 4 -7.18 -31.59 2.42
CA HIS A 4 -5.82 -32.04 2.67
C HIS A 4 -5.54 -32.11 4.18
N LEU A 5 -4.47 -32.79 4.57
CA LEU A 5 -3.98 -32.88 5.93
C LEU A 5 -2.53 -32.37 5.95
N LEU A 6 -2.26 -31.30 6.69
CA LEU A 6 -0.92 -30.71 6.79
C LEU A 6 0.09 -31.66 7.44
N ARG A 7 -0.37 -32.50 8.39
CA ARG A 7 0.49 -33.32 9.27
C ARG A 7 -0.12 -34.71 9.51
N PRO A 8 -0.32 -35.54 8.46
CA PRO A 8 -1.06 -36.80 8.56
C PRO A 8 -0.45 -37.80 9.56
N LEU A 9 0.85 -37.70 9.85
CA LEU A 9 1.54 -38.54 10.84
C LEU A 9 0.95 -38.44 12.25
N TRP A 10 0.29 -37.33 12.62
CA TRP A 10 -0.39 -37.22 13.92
C TRP A 10 -1.49 -38.27 14.11
N LEU A 11 -2.11 -38.77 13.03
CA LEU A 11 -3.11 -39.83 13.12
C LEU A 11 -2.57 -41.14 13.71
N LEU A 12 -1.24 -41.37 13.64
CA LEU A 12 -0.61 -42.52 14.30
C LEU A 12 -0.76 -42.47 15.83
N ALA A 13 -0.96 -41.30 16.43
CA ALA A 13 -1.21 -41.14 17.86
C ALA A 13 -2.56 -41.76 18.31
N LEU A 14 -3.47 -42.07 17.38
CA LEU A 14 -4.70 -42.82 17.68
C LEU A 14 -4.38 -44.27 18.12
N ILE A 15 -3.26 -44.85 17.69
CA ILE A 15 -2.86 -46.22 18.05
C ILE A 15 -2.52 -46.34 19.54
N PRO A 16 -1.56 -45.59 20.12
CA PRO A 16 -1.31 -45.64 21.56
C PRO A 16 -2.51 -45.18 22.39
N LEU A 17 -3.31 -44.22 21.90
CA LEU A 17 -4.57 -43.83 22.55
C LEU A 17 -5.53 -45.03 22.66
N ALA A 18 -5.74 -45.78 21.57
CA ALA A 18 -6.58 -46.97 21.56
C ALA A 18 -6.04 -48.08 22.48
N VAL A 19 -4.73 -48.29 22.53
CA VAL A 19 -4.08 -49.26 23.44
C VAL A 19 -4.29 -48.87 24.89
N VAL A 20 -4.01 -47.62 25.27
CA VAL A 20 -4.22 -47.11 26.64
C VAL A 20 -5.69 -47.23 27.03
N PHE A 21 -6.61 -46.83 26.15
CA PHE A 21 -8.04 -46.93 26.36
C PHE A 21 -8.51 -48.38 26.55
N ALA A 22 -8.04 -49.32 25.73
CA ALA A 22 -8.34 -50.74 25.88
C ALA A 22 -7.80 -51.33 27.20
N VAL A 23 -6.61 -50.92 27.64
CA VAL A 23 -6.04 -51.31 28.95
C VAL A 23 -6.87 -50.74 30.11
N LEU A 24 -7.31 -49.48 30.02
CA LEU A 24 -8.18 -48.86 31.03
C LEU A 24 -9.54 -49.55 31.12
N LEU A 25 -10.16 -49.91 29.99
CA LEU A 25 -11.42 -50.68 29.97
C LEU A 25 -11.24 -52.07 30.60
N ARG A 26 -10.16 -52.79 30.28
CA ARG A 26 -9.85 -54.09 30.91
C ARG A 26 -9.63 -53.99 32.42
N ARG A 27 -9.07 -52.88 32.92
CA ARG A 27 -8.89 -52.62 34.36
C ARG A 27 -10.17 -52.23 35.09
N GLN A 28 -11.22 -51.81 34.37
CA GLN A 28 -12.54 -51.54 34.96
C GLN A 28 -13.39 -52.81 35.12
N ASP A 29 -13.06 -53.89 34.40
CA ASP A 29 -13.72 -55.18 34.59
C ASP A 29 -13.14 -55.92 35.80
N VAL A 30 -13.80 -55.70 36.94
CA VAL A 30 -13.50 -56.38 38.22
C VAL A 30 -13.52 -57.91 38.07
N ARG A 31 -14.30 -58.49 37.14
CA ARG A 31 -14.29 -59.94 36.92
C ARG A 31 -13.05 -60.40 36.17
N ALA A 32 -12.60 -59.65 35.16
CA ALA A 32 -11.34 -59.92 34.47
C ALA A 32 -10.13 -59.77 35.39
N GLN A 33 -10.17 -58.83 36.34
CA GLN A 33 -9.06 -58.59 37.28
C GLN A 33 -8.95 -59.65 38.38
N TRP A 34 -10.07 -60.16 38.91
CA TRP A 34 -10.09 -61.03 40.10
C TRP A 34 -10.46 -62.50 39.82
N GLY A 35 -10.93 -62.83 38.60
CA GLY A 35 -11.41 -64.17 38.24
C GLY A 35 -10.36 -65.29 38.28
N GLY A 36 -9.06 -64.95 38.34
CA GLY A 36 -7.96 -65.92 38.55
C GLY A 36 -7.46 -66.03 40.00
N VAL A 37 -7.95 -65.19 40.90
CA VAL A 37 -7.47 -65.09 42.31
C VAL A 37 -8.56 -65.46 43.32
N ILE A 38 -9.84 -65.24 42.96
CA ILE A 38 -11.00 -65.49 43.83
C ILE A 38 -11.91 -66.52 43.16
N ALA A 39 -12.42 -67.49 43.93
CA ALA A 39 -13.33 -68.51 43.42
C ALA A 39 -14.61 -67.87 42.79
N PRO A 40 -15.05 -68.31 41.59
CA PRO A 40 -16.10 -67.61 40.83
C PRO A 40 -17.44 -67.39 41.56
N HIS A 41 -17.80 -68.30 42.47
CA HIS A 41 -19.03 -68.21 43.25
C HIS A 41 -18.97 -67.07 44.30
N LEU A 42 -17.83 -66.86 44.97
CA LEU A 42 -17.63 -65.76 45.92
C LEU A 42 -17.63 -64.40 45.23
N LEU A 43 -17.04 -64.33 44.03
CA LEU A 43 -16.95 -63.12 43.23
C LEU A 43 -18.33 -62.52 42.88
N THR A 44 -19.38 -63.36 42.80
CA THR A 44 -20.75 -62.92 42.52
C THR A 44 -21.39 -62.16 43.69
N HIS A 45 -20.96 -62.43 44.92
CA HIS A 45 -21.48 -61.78 46.14
C HIS A 45 -20.59 -60.63 46.66
N LEU A 46 -19.31 -60.60 46.28
CA LEU A 46 -18.36 -59.54 46.67
C LEU A 46 -18.38 -58.31 45.76
N ILE A 47 -18.87 -58.40 44.52
CA ILE A 47 -19.00 -57.25 43.62
C ILE A 47 -20.25 -56.45 43.99
N VAL A 48 -20.08 -55.46 44.86
CA VAL A 48 -21.04 -54.36 45.00
C VAL A 48 -21.02 -53.56 43.70
N ARG A 49 -22.01 -53.78 42.83
CA ARG A 49 -22.20 -52.95 41.63
C ARG A 49 -22.54 -51.52 42.09
N PRO A 50 -21.72 -50.49 41.78
CA PRO A 50 -22.17 -49.12 41.96
C PRO A 50 -23.44 -48.91 41.12
N GLY A 51 -24.41 -48.17 41.67
CA GLY A 51 -25.77 -48.10 41.14
C GLY A 51 -25.82 -47.70 39.65
N GLN A 52 -26.79 -48.25 38.91
CA GLN A 52 -27.00 -48.07 37.47
C GLN A 52 -27.50 -46.67 37.06
N GLY A 53 -27.02 -45.60 37.72
CA GLY A 53 -27.18 -44.24 37.21
C GLY A 53 -26.46 -44.09 35.87
N ARG A 54 -27.08 -43.39 34.90
CA ARG A 54 -26.50 -43.07 33.59
C ARG A 54 -25.38 -42.02 33.70
N HIS A 55 -24.32 -42.35 34.43
CA HIS A 55 -23.13 -41.52 34.54
C HIS A 55 -22.19 -41.82 33.38
N VAL A 56 -21.98 -40.84 32.50
CA VAL A 56 -20.92 -40.89 31.49
C VAL A 56 -19.58 -41.05 32.22
N ASN A 57 -18.93 -42.20 32.04
CA ASN A 57 -17.64 -42.46 32.64
C ASN A 57 -16.60 -41.47 32.07
N PRO A 58 -15.86 -40.71 32.91
CA PRO A 58 -14.95 -39.67 32.45
C PRO A 58 -13.87 -40.18 31.49
N VAL A 59 -13.53 -41.47 31.52
CA VAL A 59 -12.57 -42.08 30.56
C VAL A 59 -13.05 -41.95 29.11
N TYR A 60 -14.36 -42.00 28.84
CA TYR A 60 -14.89 -41.77 27.48
C TYR A 60 -14.75 -40.31 27.05
N LEU A 61 -14.92 -39.35 27.97
CA LEU A 61 -14.76 -37.92 27.70
C LEU A 61 -13.30 -37.57 27.42
N VAL A 62 -12.36 -38.13 28.19
CA VAL A 62 -10.92 -37.97 27.96
C VAL A 62 -10.51 -38.56 26.61
N ALA A 63 -10.98 -39.77 26.28
CA ALA A 63 -10.69 -40.40 24.99
C ALA A 63 -11.25 -39.60 23.80
N ALA A 64 -12.47 -39.07 23.91
CA ALA A 64 -13.06 -38.20 22.89
C ALA A 64 -12.31 -36.87 22.73
N GLY A 65 -11.91 -36.24 23.83
CA GLY A 65 -11.09 -35.01 23.81
C GLY A 65 -9.72 -35.25 23.18
N MET A 66 -9.03 -36.34 23.55
CA MET A 66 -7.74 -36.70 22.95
C MET A 66 -7.88 -37.02 21.45
N MET A 67 -8.95 -37.70 21.04
CA MET A 67 -9.23 -37.97 19.62
C MET A 67 -9.43 -36.67 18.82
N LEU A 68 -10.24 -35.74 19.32
CA LEU A 68 -10.44 -34.42 18.68
C LEU A 68 -9.14 -33.61 18.63
N GLY A 69 -8.34 -33.64 19.69
CA GLY A 69 -7.01 -33.01 19.72
C GLY A 69 -6.06 -33.58 18.68
N ILE A 70 -6.02 -34.91 18.51
CA ILE A 70 -5.20 -35.57 17.49
C ILE A 70 -5.65 -35.21 16.07
N ILE A 71 -6.96 -35.16 15.82
CA ILE A 71 -7.51 -34.75 14.52
C ILE A 71 -7.16 -33.27 14.26
N GLY A 72 -7.27 -32.40 15.26
CA GLY A 72 -6.84 -30.99 15.16
C GLY A 72 -5.35 -30.85 14.84
N LEU A 73 -4.48 -31.59 15.53
CA LEU A 73 -3.03 -31.58 15.32
C LEU A 73 -2.61 -32.16 13.96
N SER A 74 -3.43 -32.99 13.33
CA SER A 74 -3.20 -33.46 11.96
C SER A 74 -3.38 -32.36 10.89
N GLY A 75 -3.90 -31.20 11.29
CA GLY A 75 -4.01 -29.99 10.46
C GLY A 75 -4.95 -30.17 9.27
N PRO A 76 -6.25 -30.46 9.50
CA PRO A 76 -7.24 -30.54 8.43
C PRO A 76 -7.38 -29.17 7.76
N THR A 77 -7.37 -29.17 6.43
CA THR A 77 -7.43 -27.95 5.65
C THR A 77 -8.33 -28.10 4.42
N TRP A 78 -9.10 -27.04 4.18
CA TRP A 78 -9.99 -26.88 3.02
C TRP A 78 -9.95 -25.45 2.46
N ARG A 79 -9.03 -24.62 2.96
CA ARG A 79 -8.77 -23.24 2.49
C ARG A 79 -7.28 -23.03 2.26
N ARG A 80 -6.95 -22.20 1.28
CA ARG A 80 -5.59 -21.74 1.01
C ARG A 80 -5.42 -20.34 1.60
N GLU A 81 -4.25 -20.05 2.11
CA GLU A 81 -3.87 -18.74 2.63
C GLU A 81 -2.87 -18.09 1.67
N LEU A 82 -3.06 -16.81 1.41
CA LEU A 82 -2.12 -15.98 0.66
C LEU A 82 -0.99 -15.57 1.62
N PRO A 83 0.29 -15.56 1.19
CA PRO A 83 1.37 -15.12 2.07
C PRO A 83 1.17 -13.65 2.50
N PRO A 84 1.39 -13.29 3.77
CA PRO A 84 1.04 -11.96 4.31
C PRO A 84 1.89 -10.78 3.79
N PHE A 85 2.75 -11.04 2.79
CA PHE A 85 3.62 -10.07 2.14
C PHE A 85 3.37 -9.95 0.62
N VAL A 86 2.38 -10.66 0.09
CA VAL A 86 1.90 -10.45 -1.29
C VAL A 86 0.81 -9.38 -1.24
N GLU A 87 0.92 -8.36 -2.09
CA GLU A 87 -0.10 -7.33 -2.22
C GLU A 87 -1.43 -7.97 -2.64
N ASP A 88 -2.48 -7.80 -1.83
CA ASP A 88 -3.81 -8.40 -2.03
C ASP A 88 -4.51 -7.97 -3.33
N LYS A 89 -3.94 -7.02 -4.09
CA LYS A 89 -4.55 -6.47 -5.31
C LYS A 89 -3.57 -6.42 -6.47
N ALA A 90 -4.03 -6.90 -7.62
CA ALA A 90 -3.25 -6.92 -8.86
C ALA A 90 -2.63 -5.56 -9.23
N PRO A 91 -1.34 -5.54 -9.62
CA PRO A 91 -0.72 -4.41 -10.28
C PRO A 91 -1.47 -4.04 -11.57
N LEU A 92 -1.72 -2.75 -11.77
CA LEU A 92 -2.55 -2.23 -12.85
C LEU A 92 -1.83 -1.08 -13.58
N MET A 93 -1.67 -1.19 -14.90
CA MET A 93 -1.24 -0.06 -15.72
C MET A 93 -2.40 0.44 -16.58
N ILE A 94 -2.79 1.70 -16.36
CA ILE A 94 -3.85 2.36 -17.11
C ILE A 94 -3.22 3.09 -18.30
N ALA A 95 -3.51 2.66 -19.53
CA ALA A 95 -3.15 3.36 -20.76
C ALA A 95 -4.35 4.19 -21.23
N LEU A 96 -4.34 5.49 -20.94
CA LEU A 96 -5.41 6.43 -21.28
C LEU A 96 -5.12 7.12 -22.62
N ALA A 97 -6.07 7.02 -23.55
CA ALA A 97 -6.09 7.83 -24.77
C ALA A 97 -6.34 9.30 -24.43
N VAL A 98 -5.53 10.19 -25.00
CA VAL A 98 -5.62 11.64 -24.83
C VAL A 98 -5.60 12.38 -26.19
N GLY A 99 -5.77 11.66 -27.31
CA GLY A 99 -5.83 12.26 -28.65
C GLY A 99 -7.06 13.14 -28.88
N SER A 100 -7.11 13.83 -30.03
CA SER A 100 -8.18 14.79 -30.36
C SER A 100 -9.60 14.19 -30.32
N SER A 101 -9.77 12.92 -30.72
CA SER A 101 -11.06 12.21 -30.69
C SER A 101 -11.60 11.96 -29.27
N MET A 102 -10.74 12.03 -28.25
CA MET A 102 -11.19 11.95 -26.85
C MET A 102 -11.82 13.26 -26.35
N ASN A 103 -11.75 14.35 -27.13
CA ASN A 103 -12.44 15.60 -26.82
C ASN A 103 -13.89 15.63 -27.35
N GLU A 104 -14.34 14.59 -28.07
CA GLU A 104 -15.73 14.48 -28.54
C GLU A 104 -16.72 14.37 -27.35
N THR A 105 -17.91 14.96 -27.54
CA THR A 105 -18.95 15.14 -26.51
C THR A 105 -20.14 14.19 -26.65
N ASP A 106 -20.01 13.17 -27.50
CA ASP A 106 -20.98 12.09 -27.69
C ASP A 106 -21.18 11.22 -26.43
N VAL A 107 -20.14 11.15 -25.58
CA VAL A 107 -20.18 10.65 -24.22
C VAL A 107 -20.00 11.82 -23.27
N ALA A 108 -21.10 12.31 -22.68
CA ALA A 108 -21.09 13.50 -21.84
C ALA A 108 -20.15 13.35 -20.60
N PRO A 109 -19.42 14.41 -20.19
CA PRO A 109 -19.34 15.72 -20.85
C PRO A 109 -18.42 15.70 -22.09
N SER A 110 -17.28 15.00 -22.01
CA SER A 110 -16.48 14.53 -23.15
C SER A 110 -15.95 13.13 -22.87
N ARG A 111 -15.52 12.39 -23.89
CA ARG A 111 -14.93 11.04 -23.71
C ARG A 111 -13.76 11.08 -22.71
N LEU A 112 -12.85 12.05 -22.81
CA LEU A 112 -11.71 12.20 -21.90
C LEU A 112 -12.14 12.47 -20.46
N GLU A 113 -13.06 13.40 -20.23
CA GLU A 113 -13.53 13.72 -18.88
C GLU A 113 -14.33 12.56 -18.26
N ARG A 114 -15.10 11.83 -19.08
CA ARG A 114 -15.73 10.58 -18.66
C ARG A 114 -14.69 9.52 -18.29
N ALA A 115 -13.63 9.38 -19.08
CA ALA A 115 -12.53 8.47 -18.80
C ALA A 115 -11.82 8.82 -17.48
N LYS A 116 -11.45 10.09 -17.28
CA LYS A 116 -10.87 10.59 -16.01
C LYS A 116 -11.78 10.35 -14.81
N GLN A 117 -13.10 10.55 -14.96
CA GLN A 117 -14.06 10.22 -13.89
C GLN A 117 -14.00 8.73 -13.55
N LYS A 118 -14.13 7.85 -14.55
CA LYS A 118 -14.15 6.40 -14.34
C LYS A 118 -12.81 5.84 -13.83
N ILE A 119 -11.69 6.46 -14.20
CA ILE A 119 -10.38 6.11 -13.63
C ILE A 119 -10.33 6.51 -12.15
N ARG A 120 -10.86 7.68 -11.74
CA ARG A 120 -11.00 8.04 -10.32
C ARG A 120 -11.89 7.06 -9.55
N ASP A 121 -13.03 6.68 -10.13
CA ASP A 121 -13.93 5.67 -9.54
C ASP A 121 -13.20 4.32 -9.36
N LEU A 122 -12.37 3.91 -10.33
CA LEU A 122 -11.56 2.69 -10.27
C LEU A 122 -10.43 2.78 -9.23
N LEU A 123 -9.72 3.91 -9.15
CA LEU A 123 -8.68 4.16 -8.15
C LEU A 123 -9.27 4.13 -6.73
N ALA A 124 -10.47 4.68 -6.53
CA ALA A 124 -11.18 4.61 -5.26
C ALA A 124 -11.59 3.15 -4.90
N ALA A 125 -12.15 2.39 -5.86
CA ALA A 125 -12.47 0.97 -5.64
C ALA A 125 -11.22 0.11 -5.37
N ARG A 126 -10.09 0.44 -6.01
CA ARG A 126 -8.81 -0.26 -5.89
C ARG A 126 -7.82 0.43 -4.94
N ALA A 127 -8.30 1.15 -3.91
CA ALA A 127 -7.44 1.75 -2.89
C ALA A 127 -6.39 0.74 -2.34
N GLY A 128 -5.12 1.15 -2.30
CA GLY A 128 -3.98 0.31 -1.92
C GLY A 128 -3.44 -0.62 -3.02
N ALA A 129 -4.04 -0.67 -4.21
CA ALA A 129 -3.49 -1.44 -5.34
C ALA A 129 -2.47 -0.61 -6.12
N ARG A 130 -1.30 -1.19 -6.39
CA ARG A 130 -0.25 -0.51 -7.18
C ARG A 130 -0.72 -0.25 -8.61
N THR A 131 -1.03 1.01 -8.89
CA THR A 131 -1.60 1.48 -10.13
C THR A 131 -0.67 2.51 -10.77
N GLY A 132 -0.41 2.38 -12.06
CA GLY A 132 0.33 3.38 -12.84
C GLY A 132 -0.48 3.89 -14.02
N LEU A 133 0.02 4.94 -14.66
CA LEU A 133 -0.69 5.70 -15.69
C LEU A 133 0.26 6.00 -16.87
N VAL A 134 -0.23 5.70 -18.07
CA VAL A 134 0.37 6.02 -19.37
C VAL A 134 -0.64 6.88 -20.12
N ALA A 135 -0.18 7.98 -20.72
CA ALA A 135 -0.95 8.82 -21.63
C ALA A 135 -0.52 8.51 -23.06
N PHE A 136 -1.45 8.39 -24.00
CA PHE A 136 -1.11 8.16 -25.40
C PHE A 136 -2.02 8.88 -26.41
N ALA A 137 -1.43 9.18 -27.56
CA ALA A 137 -2.05 9.66 -28.78
C ALA A 137 -1.21 9.13 -29.96
N GLY A 138 -0.55 9.98 -30.77
CA GLY A 138 0.42 9.53 -31.77
C GLY A 138 1.69 8.91 -31.14
N THR A 139 2.10 9.43 -29.97
CA THR A 139 3.13 8.86 -29.10
C THR A 139 2.53 8.35 -27.79
N ALA A 140 3.28 7.53 -27.05
CA ALA A 140 2.90 7.04 -25.72
C ALA A 140 3.94 7.44 -24.67
N HIS A 141 3.49 7.91 -23.51
CA HIS A 141 4.35 8.47 -22.47
C HIS A 141 3.93 8.00 -21.07
N LEU A 142 4.92 7.62 -20.25
CA LEU A 142 4.70 7.21 -18.87
C LEU A 142 4.43 8.43 -17.99
N VAL A 143 3.18 8.60 -17.56
CA VAL A 143 2.78 9.63 -16.58
C VAL A 143 3.32 9.23 -15.21
N MET A 144 2.94 8.04 -14.75
CA MET A 144 3.19 7.51 -13.41
C MET A 144 3.58 6.03 -13.45
N PRO A 145 4.71 5.61 -12.85
CA PRO A 145 4.99 4.21 -12.55
C PRO A 145 3.94 3.60 -11.58
N PRO A 146 3.85 2.27 -11.42
CA PRO A 146 2.97 1.63 -10.45
C PRO A 146 3.19 2.12 -9.01
N THR A 147 2.19 2.80 -8.45
CA THR A 147 2.18 3.33 -7.07
C THR A 147 0.88 2.96 -6.36
N ASP A 148 0.95 2.68 -5.06
CA ASP A 148 -0.20 2.42 -4.18
C ASP A 148 -0.92 3.72 -3.77
N ASP A 149 -0.18 4.84 -3.71
CA ASP A 149 -0.72 6.16 -3.38
C ASP A 149 -1.49 6.82 -4.54
N ARG A 150 -2.83 6.75 -4.46
CA ARG A 150 -3.74 7.44 -5.39
C ARG A 150 -3.61 8.96 -5.41
N SER A 151 -3.20 9.57 -4.29
CA SER A 151 -3.13 11.04 -4.16
C SER A 151 -2.03 11.64 -5.03
N VAL A 152 -1.04 10.82 -5.39
CA VAL A 152 0.01 11.16 -6.35
C VAL A 152 -0.50 11.02 -7.80
N ILE A 153 -1.41 10.07 -8.09
CA ILE A 153 -1.96 9.86 -9.45
C ILE A 153 -2.99 10.94 -9.82
N GLU A 154 -3.90 11.28 -8.91
CA GLU A 154 -5.07 12.14 -9.18
C GLU A 154 -4.71 13.51 -9.79
N PRO A 155 -3.69 14.27 -9.33
CA PRO A 155 -3.31 15.55 -9.91
C PRO A 155 -2.81 15.46 -11.36
N PHE A 156 -2.04 14.42 -11.71
CA PHE A 156 -1.57 14.22 -13.09
C PHE A 156 -2.70 13.74 -13.99
N LEU A 157 -3.59 12.86 -13.51
CA LEU A 157 -4.77 12.43 -14.23
C LEU A 157 -5.71 13.60 -14.55
N ALA A 158 -5.95 14.48 -13.58
CA ALA A 158 -6.77 15.67 -13.78
C ALA A 158 -6.18 16.59 -14.86
N ALA A 159 -4.84 16.76 -14.83
CA ALA A 159 -4.10 17.60 -15.76
C ALA A 159 -3.97 17.06 -17.19
N LEU A 160 -4.34 15.81 -17.49
CA LEU A 160 -4.23 15.26 -18.85
C LEU A 160 -5.22 15.93 -19.82
N GLU A 161 -4.71 16.56 -20.87
CA GLU A 161 -5.50 17.23 -21.92
C GLU A 161 -4.88 16.96 -23.30
N PRO A 162 -5.66 17.01 -24.40
CA PRO A 162 -5.13 16.67 -25.73
C PRO A 162 -3.98 17.56 -26.20
N GLY A 163 -3.97 18.84 -25.78
CA GLY A 163 -2.88 19.79 -26.07
C GLY A 163 -1.54 19.51 -25.39
N LEU A 164 -1.44 18.46 -24.57
CA LEU A 164 -0.17 18.02 -23.96
C LEU A 164 0.62 17.04 -24.82
N MET A 165 -0.06 16.31 -25.72
CA MET A 165 0.57 15.24 -26.48
C MET A 165 1.43 15.82 -27.62
N PRO A 166 2.72 15.42 -27.77
CA PRO A 166 3.60 15.97 -28.81
C PRO A 166 3.14 15.66 -30.24
N ALA A 167 2.42 14.55 -30.44
CA ALA A 167 1.83 14.15 -31.71
C ALA A 167 0.42 13.61 -31.47
N ASP A 168 -0.54 14.05 -32.29
CA ASP A 168 -1.90 13.49 -32.31
C ASP A 168 -1.93 12.15 -33.09
N GLY A 169 -2.96 11.34 -32.87
CA GLY A 169 -3.09 9.99 -33.44
C GLY A 169 -3.47 8.94 -32.40
N LYS A 170 -3.34 7.65 -32.76
CA LYS A 170 -3.81 6.50 -31.94
C LYS A 170 -2.83 5.32 -31.95
N ASN A 171 -1.65 5.49 -31.36
CA ASN A 171 -0.63 4.44 -31.26
C ASN A 171 -0.85 3.53 -30.03
N VAL A 172 -1.91 2.72 -30.10
CA VAL A 172 -2.32 1.80 -29.03
C VAL A 172 -1.25 0.75 -28.73
N ALA A 173 -0.56 0.24 -29.76
CA ALA A 173 0.46 -0.79 -29.58
C ALA A 173 1.64 -0.29 -28.73
N SER A 174 2.16 0.92 -29.00
CA SER A 174 3.22 1.51 -28.16
C SER A 174 2.75 1.83 -26.75
N ALA A 175 1.48 2.21 -26.56
CA ALA A 175 0.92 2.47 -25.23
C ALA A 175 0.82 1.19 -24.38
N VAL A 176 0.37 0.09 -24.97
CA VAL A 176 0.28 -1.21 -24.30
C VAL A 176 1.65 -1.82 -24.07
N ALA A 177 2.61 -1.68 -25.00
CA ALA A 177 4.00 -2.09 -24.79
C ALA A 177 4.64 -1.33 -23.61
N LEU A 178 4.55 0.01 -23.59
CA LEU A 178 5.09 0.83 -22.50
C LEU A 178 4.45 0.50 -21.14
N ALA A 179 3.15 0.17 -21.13
CA ALA A 179 2.45 -0.30 -19.94
C ALA A 179 2.91 -1.70 -19.50
N ALA A 180 3.17 -2.62 -20.44
CA ALA A 180 3.71 -3.94 -20.13
C ALA A 180 5.15 -3.90 -19.62
N ASP A 181 5.99 -3.02 -20.17
CA ASP A 181 7.35 -2.74 -19.71
C ASP A 181 7.36 -2.17 -18.29
N ALA A 182 6.43 -1.27 -17.97
CA ALA A 182 6.26 -0.76 -16.60
C ALA A 182 5.86 -1.86 -15.60
N LEU A 183 5.06 -2.85 -16.03
CA LEU A 183 4.71 -4.05 -15.26
C LEU A 183 5.81 -5.14 -15.25
N ALA A 184 6.88 -5.00 -16.04
CA ALA A 184 8.00 -5.95 -16.00
C ALA A 184 8.82 -5.83 -14.70
N ALA A 185 8.77 -4.65 -14.05
CA ALA A 185 9.38 -4.43 -12.73
C ALA A 185 8.61 -5.08 -11.57
N GLU A 186 7.35 -5.47 -11.77
CA GLU A 186 6.51 -6.06 -10.74
C GLU A 186 6.73 -7.59 -10.63
N PRO A 187 6.70 -8.18 -9.43
CA PRO A 187 6.96 -9.60 -9.26
C PRO A 187 5.86 -10.48 -9.86
N VAL A 188 4.62 -9.98 -9.89
CA VAL A 188 3.42 -10.69 -10.39
C VAL A 188 3.01 -10.16 -11.77
N PRO A 189 2.53 -11.01 -12.69
CA PRO A 189 1.84 -10.52 -13.90
C PRO A 189 0.67 -9.60 -13.54
N GLY A 190 0.69 -8.39 -14.09
CA GLY A 190 -0.33 -7.37 -13.85
C GLY A 190 -1.45 -7.38 -14.89
N THR A 191 -2.28 -6.34 -14.87
CA THR A 191 -3.24 -6.03 -15.94
C THR A 191 -2.90 -4.70 -16.60
N VAL A 192 -2.90 -4.68 -17.94
CA VAL A 192 -2.94 -3.46 -18.74
C VAL A 192 -4.40 -3.12 -19.05
N LEU A 193 -4.85 -1.96 -18.60
CA LEU A 193 -6.17 -1.40 -18.85
C LEU A 193 -6.06 -0.32 -19.92
N LEU A 194 -6.46 -0.64 -21.14
CA LEU A 194 -6.54 0.31 -22.24
C LEU A 194 -7.85 1.09 -22.16
N VAL A 195 -7.80 2.40 -21.91
CA VAL A 195 -8.96 3.30 -21.85
C VAL A 195 -8.98 4.17 -23.10
N ALA A 196 -9.84 3.85 -24.06
CA ALA A 196 -9.87 4.47 -25.38
C ALA A 196 -11.27 4.46 -26.00
N ASP A 197 -11.47 5.25 -27.04
CA ASP A 197 -12.69 5.31 -27.86
C ASP A 197 -12.74 4.20 -28.93
N ASP A 198 -11.62 3.95 -29.60
CA ASP A 198 -11.38 2.83 -30.51
C ASP A 198 -9.92 2.32 -30.43
N LEU A 199 -9.52 1.41 -31.34
CA LEU A 199 -8.15 0.87 -31.42
C LEU A 199 -7.31 1.45 -32.58
N GLY A 200 -7.80 2.49 -33.25
CA GLY A 200 -7.22 3.01 -34.48
C GLY A 200 -7.08 1.94 -35.55
N THR A 201 -5.88 1.83 -36.13
CA THR A 201 -5.53 0.85 -37.17
C THR A 201 -4.84 -0.42 -36.61
N ALA A 202 -4.72 -0.54 -35.28
CA ALA A 202 -3.97 -1.63 -34.66
C ALA A 202 -4.81 -2.91 -34.54
N ASP A 203 -4.25 -4.04 -34.99
CA ASP A 203 -4.88 -5.35 -34.83
C ASP A 203 -4.87 -5.81 -33.37
N ALA A 204 -5.97 -6.43 -32.94
CA ALA A 204 -6.13 -7.01 -31.62
C ALA A 204 -5.07 -8.09 -31.31
N ALA A 205 -4.54 -8.78 -32.32
CA ALA A 205 -3.42 -9.70 -32.15
C ALA A 205 -2.14 -8.96 -31.75
N THR A 206 -1.78 -7.87 -32.44
CA THR A 206 -0.60 -7.04 -32.14
C THR A 206 -0.70 -6.41 -30.75
N ILE A 207 -1.88 -5.90 -30.36
CA ILE A 207 -2.08 -5.30 -29.04
C ILE A 207 -1.99 -6.36 -27.94
N ARG A 208 -2.51 -7.58 -28.17
CA ARG A 208 -2.34 -8.72 -27.26
C ARG A 208 -0.87 -9.14 -27.13
N GLN A 209 -0.12 -9.17 -28.23
CA GLN A 209 1.32 -9.47 -28.20
C GLN A 209 2.09 -8.41 -27.41
N ALA A 210 1.76 -7.12 -27.58
CA ALA A 210 2.36 -6.01 -26.84
C ALA A 210 2.10 -6.06 -25.32
N ALA A 211 1.01 -6.70 -24.87
CA ALA A 211 0.74 -6.90 -23.44
C ALA A 211 1.65 -7.96 -22.77
N GLY A 212 2.27 -8.83 -23.57
CA GLY A 212 3.20 -9.87 -23.10
C GLY A 212 2.56 -10.84 -22.11
N ARG A 213 3.17 -10.98 -20.93
CA ARG A 213 2.65 -11.83 -19.83
C ARG A 213 1.43 -11.24 -19.11
N ASN A 214 1.10 -9.97 -19.34
CA ASN A 214 0.09 -9.24 -18.58
C ASN A 214 -1.30 -9.41 -19.18
N GLY A 215 -2.34 -9.41 -18.34
CA GLY A 215 -3.71 -9.45 -18.83
C GLY A 215 -4.09 -8.14 -19.53
N LEU A 216 -4.66 -8.21 -20.74
CA LEU A 216 -5.21 -7.02 -21.43
C LEU A 216 -6.72 -6.89 -21.16
N VAL A 217 -7.17 -5.73 -20.69
CA VAL A 217 -8.59 -5.34 -20.63
C VAL A 217 -8.77 -4.04 -21.41
N ILE A 218 -9.80 -3.96 -22.23
CA ILE A 218 -10.14 -2.75 -22.98
C ILE A 218 -11.37 -2.13 -22.34
N PHE A 219 -11.26 -0.87 -21.94
CA PHE A 219 -12.34 -0.10 -21.34
C PHE A 219 -12.78 0.98 -22.33
N ALA A 220 -13.82 0.63 -23.10
CA ALA A 220 -14.27 1.40 -24.25
C ALA A 220 -15.11 2.60 -23.82
N VAL A 221 -14.60 3.79 -24.12
CA VAL A 221 -15.22 5.10 -23.86
C VAL A 221 -15.90 5.58 -25.14
N SER A 222 -16.87 4.78 -25.61
CA SER A 222 -17.59 5.00 -26.86
C SER A 222 -19.11 4.99 -26.62
N PRO A 223 -19.91 5.54 -27.54
CA PRO A 223 -21.35 5.30 -27.59
C PRO A 223 -21.68 3.81 -27.64
N ALA A 224 -22.91 3.47 -27.23
CA ALA A 224 -23.42 2.10 -27.25
C ALA A 224 -23.49 1.49 -28.67
N THR A 225 -23.59 2.36 -29.69
CA THR A 225 -23.68 2.02 -31.12
C THR A 225 -22.33 1.67 -31.77
N SER A 226 -21.19 2.02 -31.17
CA SER A 226 -19.87 1.74 -31.75
C SER A 226 -19.55 0.25 -31.67
N VAL A 227 -19.17 -0.36 -32.80
CA VAL A 227 -18.79 -1.78 -32.86
C VAL A 227 -17.47 -1.97 -32.12
N LEU A 228 -17.47 -2.84 -31.11
CA LEU A 228 -16.26 -3.19 -30.36
C LEU A 228 -15.56 -4.37 -31.04
N PRO A 229 -14.21 -4.37 -31.10
CA PRO A 229 -13.45 -5.43 -31.76
C PRO A 229 -13.67 -6.78 -31.08
N ALA A 230 -14.06 -7.78 -31.87
CA ALA A 230 -14.36 -9.12 -31.39
C ALA A 230 -13.10 -9.82 -30.87
N GLY A 231 -13.24 -10.59 -29.78
CA GLY A 231 -12.17 -11.41 -29.22
C GLY A 231 -11.21 -10.67 -28.26
N ALA A 232 -11.43 -9.41 -27.94
CA ALA A 232 -10.84 -8.73 -26.78
C ALA A 232 -11.80 -8.78 -25.58
N ASP A 233 -11.26 -8.79 -24.35
CA ASP A 233 -12.06 -8.60 -23.13
C ASP A 233 -12.39 -7.11 -23.00
N VAL A 234 -13.48 -6.69 -23.68
CA VAL A 234 -13.93 -5.29 -23.72
C VAL A 234 -15.06 -5.06 -22.71
N ILE A 235 -14.92 -4.02 -21.90
CA ILE A 235 -15.96 -3.48 -21.02
C ILE A 235 -16.29 -2.08 -21.53
N ARG A 236 -17.55 -1.80 -21.86
CA ARG A 236 -17.97 -0.43 -22.19
C ARG A 236 -18.28 0.34 -20.91
N VAL A 237 -17.97 1.64 -20.91
CA VAL A 237 -18.36 2.60 -19.87
C VAL A 237 -19.88 2.56 -19.65
N SER A 238 -20.30 2.61 -18.37
CA SER A 238 -21.70 2.66 -17.94
C SER A 238 -21.99 3.92 -17.12
N ILE A 239 -23.25 4.33 -17.07
CA ILE A 239 -23.70 5.46 -16.24
C ILE A 239 -23.76 5.07 -14.75
N ASP A 240 -24.08 3.81 -14.45
CA ASP A 240 -24.45 3.32 -13.11
C ASP A 240 -23.29 2.78 -12.24
N GLY A 241 -22.06 2.76 -12.76
CA GLY A 241 -20.90 2.19 -12.04
C GLY A 241 -20.77 0.66 -12.11
N SER A 242 -21.72 -0.05 -12.73
CA SER A 242 -21.65 -1.51 -12.92
C SER A 242 -20.47 -1.96 -13.79
N ASP A 243 -19.94 -1.04 -14.59
CA ASP A 243 -18.72 -1.19 -15.38
C ASP A 243 -17.47 -1.33 -14.51
N ILE A 244 -17.32 -0.50 -13.48
CA ILE A 244 -16.21 -0.57 -12.52
C ILE A 244 -16.24 -1.91 -11.76
N VAL A 245 -17.42 -2.36 -11.33
CA VAL A 245 -17.60 -3.66 -10.63
C VAL A 245 -17.26 -4.85 -11.55
N ARG A 246 -17.61 -4.79 -12.84
CA ARG A 246 -17.22 -5.83 -13.82
C ARG A 246 -15.72 -5.82 -14.07
N LEU A 247 -15.11 -4.64 -14.14
CA LEU A 247 -13.69 -4.44 -14.39
C LEU A 247 -12.82 -4.94 -13.22
N GLU A 248 -13.17 -4.54 -12.00
CA GLU A 248 -12.49 -4.95 -10.77
C GLU A 248 -12.50 -6.48 -10.62
N ARG A 249 -13.68 -7.11 -10.74
CA ARG A 249 -13.82 -8.57 -10.70
C ARG A 249 -12.99 -9.27 -11.77
N ARG A 250 -12.86 -8.68 -12.98
CA ARG A 250 -12.08 -9.26 -14.09
C ARG A 250 -10.58 -9.17 -13.84
N ILE A 251 -10.09 -8.04 -13.33
CA ILE A 251 -8.70 -7.86 -12.89
C ILE A 251 -8.37 -8.89 -11.81
N GLU A 252 -9.23 -9.00 -10.80
CA GLU A 252 -9.01 -9.87 -9.65
C GLU A 252 -9.03 -11.36 -10.03
N THR A 253 -10.00 -11.79 -10.85
CA THR A 253 -10.06 -13.19 -11.32
C THR A 253 -8.79 -13.61 -12.08
N ARG A 254 -8.20 -12.70 -12.86
CA ARG A 254 -6.95 -12.97 -13.60
C ARG A 254 -5.72 -12.96 -12.68
N PHE A 255 -5.69 -12.07 -11.70
CA PHE A 255 -4.63 -12.01 -10.70
C PHE A 255 -4.59 -13.27 -9.84
N GLN A 256 -5.75 -13.75 -9.38
CA GLN A 256 -5.84 -15.02 -8.64
C GLN A 256 -5.40 -16.22 -9.48
N ALA A 257 -5.70 -16.22 -10.79
CA ALA A 257 -5.19 -17.24 -11.71
C ALA A 257 -3.66 -17.18 -11.86
N ALA A 258 -3.08 -15.98 -12.03
CA ALA A 258 -1.64 -15.79 -12.17
C ALA A 258 -0.85 -16.03 -10.86
N GLN A 259 -1.43 -15.68 -9.71
CA GLN A 259 -0.84 -15.92 -8.39
C GLN A 259 -0.76 -17.40 -8.02
N GLY A 260 -1.78 -18.19 -8.40
CA GLY A 260 -1.86 -19.61 -8.07
C GLY A 260 -0.66 -20.42 -8.54
N ASP A 261 -0.08 -20.03 -9.67
CA ASP A 261 1.12 -20.65 -10.26
C ASP A 261 2.43 -20.02 -9.75
N ALA A 262 2.42 -18.76 -9.31
CA ALA A 262 3.63 -18.00 -8.99
C ALA A 262 4.08 -18.09 -7.52
N PHE A 263 3.16 -18.09 -6.54
CA PHE A 263 3.51 -17.91 -5.11
C PHE A 263 3.40 -19.16 -4.23
N GLY A 264 3.15 -20.33 -4.81
CA GLY A 264 3.17 -21.60 -4.07
C GLY A 264 2.21 -21.61 -2.88
N THR A 265 0.90 -21.47 -3.15
CA THR A 265 -0.15 -21.26 -2.14
C THR A 265 -0.01 -22.16 -0.92
N GLN A 266 0.16 -21.56 0.27
CA GLN A 266 0.18 -22.31 1.52
C GLN A 266 -1.23 -22.71 1.93
N TRP A 267 -1.37 -23.90 2.51
CA TRP A 267 -2.65 -24.38 3.02
C TRP A 267 -2.89 -23.83 4.44
N ARG A 268 -4.07 -23.27 4.69
CA ARG A 268 -4.44 -22.73 6.00
C ARG A 268 -4.80 -23.87 6.95
N ASP A 269 -4.22 -23.89 8.15
CA ASP A 269 -4.64 -24.85 9.18
C ASP A 269 -6.03 -24.46 9.72
N GLU A 270 -7.04 -25.28 9.45
CA GLU A 270 -8.41 -25.10 9.94
C GLU A 270 -8.72 -26.04 11.13
N GLY A 271 -7.71 -26.74 11.68
CA GLY A 271 -7.82 -27.60 12.86
C GLY A 271 -8.30 -26.89 14.12
N TYR A 272 -8.19 -25.56 14.17
CA TYR A 272 -8.69 -24.73 15.28
C TYR A 272 -10.21 -24.81 15.45
N TRP A 273 -11.00 -25.19 14.43
CA TRP A 273 -12.44 -25.44 14.55
C TRP A 273 -12.79 -26.62 15.47
N LEU A 274 -11.82 -27.46 15.83
CA LEU A 274 -11.97 -28.53 16.80
C LEU A 274 -11.72 -28.07 18.25
N LEU A 275 -11.25 -26.82 18.46
CA LEU A 275 -11.08 -26.24 19.81
C LEU A 275 -12.42 -25.96 20.52
N PRO A 276 -13.48 -25.39 19.89
CA PRO A 276 -14.78 -25.22 20.55
C PRO A 276 -15.42 -26.53 21.06
N PRO A 277 -15.51 -27.64 20.29
CA PRO A 277 -16.03 -28.90 20.84
C PRO A 277 -15.09 -29.52 21.88
N LEU A 278 -13.77 -29.36 21.75
CA LEU A 278 -12.80 -29.79 22.77
C LEU A 278 -12.98 -29.00 24.09
N ALA A 279 -13.22 -27.69 24.01
CA ALA A 279 -13.51 -26.84 25.16
C ALA A 279 -14.87 -27.19 25.79
N LEU A 280 -15.90 -27.51 24.99
CA LEU A 280 -17.17 -27.98 25.53
C LEU A 280 -17.02 -29.31 26.30
N LEU A 281 -16.18 -30.23 25.81
CA LEU A 281 -15.83 -31.45 26.55
C LEU A 281 -15.01 -31.15 27.82
N SER A 282 -14.13 -30.15 27.81
CA SER A 282 -13.37 -29.75 29.00
C SER A 282 -14.24 -29.05 30.06
N LEU A 283 -15.35 -28.41 29.67
CA LEU A 283 -16.33 -27.87 30.64
C LEU A 283 -17.01 -28.97 31.47
N LEU A 284 -17.19 -30.18 30.90
CA LEU A 284 -17.69 -31.34 31.66
C LEU A 284 -16.71 -31.80 32.76
N TRP A 285 -15.45 -31.37 32.69
CA TRP A 285 -14.40 -31.61 33.68
C TRP A 285 -14.48 -30.69 34.91
N PHE A 286 -15.34 -29.66 34.89
CA PHE A 286 -15.66 -28.86 36.08
C PHE A 286 -16.73 -29.52 36.99
N ARG A 287 -17.24 -30.69 36.61
CA ARG A 287 -18.20 -31.46 37.40
C ARG A 287 -17.52 -31.95 38.69
N ARG A 288 -18.13 -31.64 39.85
CA ARG A 288 -17.70 -32.13 41.17
C ARG A 288 -17.42 -33.64 41.12
N GLY A 289 -16.22 -34.03 41.52
CA GLY A 289 -15.74 -35.42 41.49
C GLY A 289 -14.64 -35.72 40.45
N THR A 290 -14.12 -34.72 39.74
CA THR A 290 -12.96 -34.89 38.85
C THR A 290 -11.84 -33.91 39.23
N THR A 291 -10.66 -34.43 39.54
CA THR A 291 -9.57 -33.69 40.21
C THR A 291 -8.30 -33.63 39.36
N VAL A 292 -8.06 -32.50 38.67
CA VAL A 292 -6.73 -32.06 38.24
C VAL A 292 -6.61 -30.55 38.50
N ALA A 293 -5.46 -30.15 39.07
CA ALA A 293 -5.27 -28.91 39.84
C ALA A 293 -5.31 -27.58 39.05
N TRP A 294 -5.87 -26.54 39.69
CA TRP A 294 -5.92 -25.14 39.23
C TRP A 294 -4.77 -24.25 39.74
N VAL A 295 -3.80 -24.83 40.46
CA VAL A 295 -2.83 -24.07 41.27
C VAL A 295 -1.81 -23.28 40.42
N LEU A 296 -1.50 -23.73 39.21
CA LEU A 296 -0.50 -23.07 38.35
C LEU A 296 -0.92 -21.67 37.88
N ALA A 297 -2.22 -21.45 37.67
CA ALA A 297 -2.73 -20.18 37.12
C ALA A 297 -2.65 -19.02 38.13
N LEU A 298 -2.78 -19.31 39.43
CA LEU A 298 -2.77 -18.30 40.49
C LEU A 298 -1.36 -17.73 40.75
N PHE A 299 -0.31 -18.51 40.50
CA PHE A 299 1.06 -18.12 40.79
C PHE A 299 1.64 -17.08 39.81
N ILE A 300 1.13 -17.07 38.56
CA ILE A 300 1.58 -16.13 37.51
C ILE A 300 0.99 -14.73 37.72
N VAL A 301 -0.20 -14.62 38.32
CA VAL A 301 -0.94 -13.36 38.48
C VAL A 301 -0.37 -12.46 39.60
N THR A 302 0.38 -13.02 40.56
CA THR A 302 0.76 -12.31 41.80
C THR A 302 2.13 -11.63 41.78
N HIS A 303 2.89 -11.71 40.69
CA HIS A 303 4.30 -11.27 40.64
C HIS A 303 4.60 -10.05 39.73
N ALA A 304 3.59 -9.34 39.23
CA ALA A 304 3.78 -8.12 38.42
C ALA A 304 3.68 -6.85 39.30
N SER A 305 4.78 -6.10 39.43
CA SER A 305 4.85 -4.80 40.13
C SER A 305 4.79 -3.61 39.15
N ALA A 306 4.35 -2.44 39.62
CA ALA A 306 3.94 -1.31 38.76
C ALA A 306 4.93 -0.12 38.73
N SER A 307 4.89 0.66 37.65
CA SER A 307 5.50 2.00 37.54
C SER A 307 4.76 2.90 36.52
N ARG A 308 5.11 4.20 36.49
CA ARG A 308 4.50 5.30 35.68
C ARG A 308 5.43 5.62 34.48
N ALA A 309 5.03 6.12 33.31
CA ALA A 309 3.77 6.70 32.81
C ALA A 309 3.71 6.52 31.25
N GLU A 310 2.88 7.16 30.40
CA GLU A 310 1.63 7.94 30.60
C GLU A 310 0.61 7.62 29.46
N GLU A 311 0.33 8.54 28.50
CA GLU A 311 -0.41 8.30 27.24
C GLU A 311 0.58 8.22 26.04
N THR A 312 0.43 7.38 25.00
CA THR A 312 -0.68 6.50 24.58
C THR A 312 -0.21 5.03 24.50
N SER A 313 -1.09 4.06 24.79
CA SER A 313 -0.80 2.61 24.79
C SER A 313 0.37 2.15 25.67
N ARG A 314 0.20 2.25 27.00
CA ARG A 314 1.15 1.74 28.00
C ARG A 314 1.62 0.30 27.79
N PHE A 315 0.80 -0.56 27.18
CA PHE A 315 1.19 -1.96 26.93
C PHE A 315 2.32 -2.05 25.88
N THR A 316 2.24 -1.29 24.78
CA THR A 316 3.24 -1.34 23.70
C THR A 316 4.63 -0.93 24.20
N ASN A 317 4.69 0.09 25.06
CA ASN A 317 5.93 0.62 25.64
C ASN A 317 6.67 -0.37 26.56
N LEU A 318 6.00 -1.42 27.06
CA LEU A 318 6.64 -2.48 27.86
C LEU A 318 7.45 -3.46 26.99
N TRP A 319 7.15 -3.54 25.69
CA TRP A 319 7.72 -4.54 24.78
C TRP A 319 8.54 -3.93 23.64
N LEU A 320 8.31 -2.67 23.27
CA LEU A 320 8.93 -2.02 22.11
C LEU A 320 9.46 -0.61 22.44
N THR A 321 10.67 -0.31 21.98
CA THR A 321 11.26 1.04 22.07
C THR A 321 10.52 2.04 21.19
N PRO A 322 10.65 3.36 21.42
CA PRO A 322 10.07 4.38 20.54
C PRO A 322 10.51 4.19 19.08
N ASP A 323 11.77 3.85 18.81
CA ASP A 323 12.23 3.59 17.44
C ASP A 323 11.61 2.33 16.82
N GLN A 324 11.36 1.28 17.60
CA GLN A 324 10.65 0.09 17.11
C GLN A 324 9.17 0.38 16.83
N GLN A 325 8.52 1.23 17.64
CA GLN A 325 7.14 1.64 17.42
C GLN A 325 7.01 2.61 16.24
N GLY A 326 7.95 3.56 16.12
CA GLY A 326 8.08 4.46 14.97
C GLY A 326 8.34 3.67 13.70
N ARG A 327 9.16 2.61 13.76
CA ARG A 327 9.38 1.68 12.66
C ARG A 327 8.10 0.96 12.24
N LEU A 328 7.30 0.45 13.19
CA LEU A 328 6.00 -0.16 12.88
C LEU A 328 5.00 0.82 12.28
N ALA A 329 5.02 2.10 12.66
CA ALA A 329 4.19 3.14 12.02
C ALA A 329 4.69 3.46 10.60
N PHE A 330 6.02 3.59 10.44
CA PHE A 330 6.68 3.85 9.17
C PHE A 330 6.45 2.74 8.14
N ASP A 331 6.59 1.48 8.54
CA ASP A 331 6.37 0.31 7.68
C ASP A 331 4.89 0.10 7.32
N ARG A 332 3.96 0.79 8.00
CA ARG A 332 2.53 0.87 7.66
C ARG A 332 2.17 2.10 6.80
N GLY A 333 3.16 2.93 6.46
CA GLY A 333 2.96 4.17 5.72
C GLY A 333 2.43 5.35 6.56
N ASP A 334 2.24 5.20 7.88
CA ASP A 334 1.84 6.30 8.76
C ASP A 334 3.07 7.13 9.17
N TYR A 335 3.58 7.88 8.19
CA TYR A 335 4.73 8.75 8.36
C TYR A 335 4.46 9.94 9.30
N ALA A 336 3.19 10.33 9.43
CA ALA A 336 2.74 11.42 10.32
C ALA A 336 2.81 11.02 11.80
N ALA A 337 2.47 9.76 12.14
CA ALA A 337 2.75 9.20 13.46
C ALA A 337 4.25 8.84 13.62
N ALA A 338 4.88 8.25 12.61
CA ALA A 338 6.29 7.82 12.72
C ALA A 338 7.22 8.98 13.10
N LYS A 339 7.05 10.18 12.51
CA LYS A 339 7.91 11.35 12.81
C LYS A 339 7.83 11.88 14.25
N THR A 340 6.76 11.53 14.98
CA THR A 340 6.59 11.88 16.41
C THR A 340 6.95 10.75 17.36
N ILE A 341 6.91 9.49 16.90
CA ILE A 341 7.19 8.30 17.72
C ILE A 341 8.68 7.93 17.73
N PHE A 342 9.41 8.04 16.61
CA PHE A 342 10.85 7.79 16.58
C PHE A 342 11.59 8.68 17.59
N ALA A 343 12.62 8.15 18.23
CA ALA A 343 13.55 8.92 19.06
C ALA A 343 14.79 9.36 18.25
N ASP A 344 15.26 8.51 17.32
CA ASP A 344 16.38 8.82 16.42
C ASP A 344 16.04 10.00 15.48
N PRO A 345 16.77 11.13 15.54
CA PRO A 345 16.52 12.30 14.67
C PRO A 345 16.66 11.98 13.17
N MET A 346 17.49 11.00 12.78
CA MET A 346 17.58 10.58 11.37
C MET A 346 16.27 9.93 10.92
N TRP A 347 15.70 9.01 11.71
CA TRP A 347 14.42 8.38 11.39
C TRP A 347 13.23 9.32 11.52
N ARG A 348 13.24 10.27 12.47
CA ARG A 348 12.27 11.36 12.55
C ARG A 348 12.32 12.24 11.30
N GLY A 349 13.53 12.61 10.84
CA GLY A 349 13.74 13.38 9.61
C GLY A 349 13.28 12.65 8.36
N ILE A 350 13.61 11.36 8.21
CA ILE A 350 13.14 10.52 7.09
C ILE A 350 11.60 10.41 7.11
N SER A 351 11.01 10.21 8.29
CA SER A 351 9.55 10.15 8.45
C SER A 351 8.88 11.47 8.08
N ALA A 352 9.41 12.60 8.54
CA ALA A 352 8.92 13.92 8.17
C ALA A 352 9.04 14.17 6.65
N TYR A 353 10.16 13.79 6.03
CA TYR A 353 10.38 13.89 4.59
C TYR A 353 9.38 13.04 3.80
N ARG A 354 9.09 11.81 4.26
CA ARG A 354 8.07 10.92 3.68
C ARG A 354 6.65 11.42 3.90
N ALA A 355 6.40 12.16 4.98
CA ALA A 355 5.15 12.87 5.25
C ALA A 355 5.04 14.23 4.51
N TYR A 356 5.95 14.54 3.57
CA TYR A 356 6.05 15.82 2.85
C TYR A 356 6.26 17.06 3.74
N ASP A 357 6.60 16.87 5.01
CA ASP A 357 6.93 17.91 5.97
C ASP A 357 8.43 18.23 5.87
N PHE A 358 8.81 18.84 4.75
CA PHE A 358 10.22 19.11 4.42
C PHE A 358 10.89 20.13 5.35
N LEU A 359 10.10 20.97 6.03
CA LEU A 359 10.61 21.90 7.04
C LEU A 359 11.03 21.15 8.31
N ALA A 360 10.15 20.32 8.88
CA ALA A 360 10.52 19.49 10.04
C ALA A 360 11.61 18.46 9.69
N ALA A 361 11.59 17.91 8.47
CA ALA A 361 12.66 17.03 7.99
C ALA A 361 14.02 17.73 7.99
N ALA A 362 14.10 18.95 7.46
CA ALA A 362 15.32 19.74 7.47
C ALA A 362 15.77 20.10 8.90
N GLU A 363 14.85 20.35 9.82
CA GLU A 363 15.21 20.57 11.23
C GLU A 363 15.82 19.33 11.87
N GLU A 364 15.17 18.17 11.77
CA GLU A 364 15.69 16.94 12.38
C GLU A 364 16.99 16.47 11.72
N PHE A 365 17.13 16.56 10.38
CA PHE A 365 18.39 16.26 9.70
C PHE A 365 19.53 17.21 10.08
N SER A 366 19.25 18.47 10.43
CA SER A 366 20.28 19.40 10.91
C SER A 366 20.89 19.00 12.26
N ARG A 367 20.23 18.11 12.99
CA ARG A 367 20.72 17.53 14.26
C ARG A 367 21.58 16.27 14.05
N VAL A 368 21.69 15.77 12.81
CA VAL A 368 22.43 14.54 12.46
C VAL A 368 23.77 14.90 11.83
N ASP A 369 24.85 14.91 12.62
CA ASP A 369 26.21 15.23 12.15
C ASP A 369 26.89 14.03 11.45
N THR A 370 26.21 13.46 10.45
CA THR A 370 26.78 12.45 9.53
C THR A 370 26.74 12.97 8.10
N LEU A 371 27.58 12.41 7.22
CA LEU A 371 27.58 12.77 5.80
C LEU A 371 26.22 12.46 5.14
N GLU A 372 25.57 11.39 5.57
CA GLU A 372 24.24 10.99 5.13
C GLU A 372 23.15 11.95 5.64
N GLY A 373 23.23 12.37 6.91
CA GLY A 373 22.35 13.40 7.50
C GLY A 373 22.47 14.74 6.76
N LYS A 374 23.69 15.16 6.40
CA LYS A 374 23.92 16.36 5.58
C LYS A 374 23.39 16.22 4.16
N PHE A 375 23.53 15.06 3.53
CA PHE A 375 22.91 14.82 2.22
C PHE A 375 21.37 14.85 2.30
N ALA A 376 20.78 14.23 3.33
CA ALA A 376 19.35 14.25 3.58
C ALA A 376 18.82 15.67 3.90
N LEU A 377 19.58 16.46 4.66
CA LEU A 377 19.33 17.88 4.90
C LEU A 377 19.30 18.68 3.59
N GLY A 378 20.27 18.48 2.69
CA GLY A 378 20.31 19.12 1.37
C GLY A 378 19.07 18.76 0.53
N ASN A 379 18.64 17.50 0.56
CA ASN A 379 17.42 17.04 -0.11
C ASN A 379 16.17 17.71 0.49
N ALA A 380 16.04 17.76 1.82
CA ALA A 380 14.91 18.39 2.50
C ALA A 380 14.83 19.90 2.23
N GLN A 381 15.97 20.60 2.29
CA GLN A 381 16.05 22.02 1.93
C GLN A 381 15.69 22.27 0.46
N ALA A 382 16.09 21.39 -0.46
CA ALA A 382 15.73 21.48 -1.87
C ALA A 382 14.23 21.35 -2.10
N GLN A 383 13.59 20.35 -1.50
CA GLN A 383 12.12 20.18 -1.58
C GLN A 383 11.36 21.32 -0.90
N ASN A 384 11.92 21.90 0.18
CA ASN A 384 11.39 23.09 0.83
C ASN A 384 11.76 24.42 0.09
N HIS A 385 12.18 24.35 -1.18
CA HIS A 385 12.50 25.49 -2.05
C HIS A 385 13.61 26.44 -1.52
N ALA A 386 14.37 25.99 -0.52
CA ALA A 386 15.50 26.70 0.08
C ALA A 386 16.80 26.44 -0.71
N TYR A 387 16.73 26.66 -2.03
CA TYR A 387 17.75 26.23 -3.00
C TYR A 387 19.17 26.72 -2.66
N GLU A 388 19.35 27.97 -2.24
CA GLU A 388 20.66 28.48 -1.81
C GLU A 388 21.26 27.75 -0.61
N LYS A 389 20.42 27.32 0.35
CA LYS A 389 20.86 26.53 1.49
C LYS A 389 21.24 25.11 1.02
N ALA A 390 20.36 24.50 0.22
CA ALA A 390 20.58 23.17 -0.33
C ALA A 390 21.90 23.08 -1.14
N LEU A 391 22.19 24.08 -1.98
CA LEU A 391 23.46 24.16 -2.73
C LEU A 391 24.68 24.18 -1.80
N LYS A 392 24.66 25.00 -0.75
CA LYS A 392 25.74 25.05 0.25
C LYS A 392 25.90 23.72 0.97
N THR A 393 24.81 23.08 1.37
CA THR A 393 24.83 21.77 2.03
C THR A 393 25.34 20.66 1.08
N TYR A 394 24.99 20.66 -0.20
CA TYR A 394 25.60 19.74 -1.18
C TYR A 394 27.09 20.04 -1.41
N ASP A 395 27.51 21.31 -1.41
CA ASP A 395 28.93 21.68 -1.49
C ASP A 395 29.73 21.16 -0.29
N GLU A 396 29.15 21.13 0.91
CA GLU A 396 29.74 20.49 2.09
C GLU A 396 29.85 18.97 1.94
N VAL A 397 28.78 18.31 1.48
CA VAL A 397 28.79 16.86 1.19
C VAL A 397 29.84 16.51 0.12
N LEU A 398 29.98 17.33 -0.93
CA LEU A 398 30.93 17.13 -2.01
C LEU A 398 32.37 17.46 -1.62
N LYS A 399 32.60 18.37 -0.67
CA LYS A 399 33.93 18.58 -0.06
C LYS A 399 34.37 17.33 0.74
N ALA A 400 33.46 16.73 1.50
CA ALA A 400 33.74 15.53 2.28
C ALA A 400 33.83 14.27 1.41
N GLN A 401 33.04 14.16 0.34
CA GLN A 401 33.06 13.03 -0.58
C GLN A 401 32.94 13.50 -2.05
N PRO A 402 34.05 13.90 -2.71
CA PRO A 402 34.04 14.40 -4.09
C PRO A 402 33.55 13.38 -5.13
N GLY A 403 33.48 12.09 -4.79
CA GLY A 403 32.93 11.02 -5.61
C GLY A 403 31.40 10.84 -5.51
N ASN A 404 30.70 11.56 -4.64
CA ASN A 404 29.27 11.35 -4.41
C ASN A 404 28.41 11.80 -5.61
N ALA A 405 28.04 10.84 -6.46
CA ALA A 405 27.27 11.10 -7.68
C ALA A 405 25.87 11.68 -7.38
N ALA A 406 25.20 11.21 -6.31
CA ALA A 406 23.87 11.68 -5.94
C ALA A 406 23.88 13.16 -5.53
N ALA A 407 24.87 13.58 -4.73
CA ALA A 407 25.06 14.98 -4.35
C ALA A 407 25.38 15.87 -5.55
N LYS A 408 26.19 15.41 -6.53
CA LYS A 408 26.44 16.16 -7.78
C LYS A 408 25.17 16.37 -8.58
N THR A 409 24.39 15.30 -8.80
CA THR A 409 23.15 15.34 -9.55
C THR A 409 22.10 16.24 -8.88
N ASN A 410 21.87 16.06 -7.58
CA ASN A 410 20.87 16.84 -6.84
C ASN A 410 21.25 18.32 -6.77
N ARG A 411 22.54 18.64 -6.59
CA ARG A 411 23.06 20.01 -6.67
C ARG A 411 22.82 20.64 -8.04
N ALA A 412 23.07 19.91 -9.13
CA ALA A 412 22.84 20.42 -10.49
C ALA A 412 21.35 20.68 -10.76
N ILE A 413 20.46 19.81 -10.29
CA ILE A 413 19.00 20.00 -10.38
C ILE A 413 18.58 21.27 -9.61
N VAL A 414 19.08 21.45 -8.38
CA VAL A 414 18.76 22.63 -7.56
C VAL A 414 19.33 23.93 -8.16
N GLN A 415 20.53 23.88 -8.76
CA GLN A 415 21.12 25.02 -9.46
C GLN A 415 20.22 25.45 -10.64
N ALA A 416 19.81 24.50 -11.48
CA ALA A 416 18.91 24.78 -12.60
C ALA A 416 17.54 25.30 -12.12
N ALA A 417 16.99 24.76 -11.03
CA ALA A 417 15.73 25.25 -10.43
C ALA A 417 15.84 26.69 -9.91
N LEU A 418 16.98 27.04 -9.30
CA LEU A 418 17.28 28.41 -8.86
C LEU A 418 17.41 29.37 -10.06
N GLU A 419 18.13 28.98 -11.10
CA GLU A 419 18.29 29.78 -12.33
C GLU A 419 16.96 30.02 -13.06
N VAL A 420 16.09 29.00 -13.16
CA VAL A 420 14.74 29.15 -13.73
C VAL A 420 13.90 30.11 -12.89
N ARG A 421 13.98 30.02 -11.56
CA ARG A 421 13.28 30.94 -10.64
C ARG A 421 13.79 32.37 -10.77
N GLU A 422 15.10 32.58 -10.87
CA GLU A 422 15.68 33.90 -11.12
C GLU A 422 15.32 34.45 -12.50
N ALA A 423 15.37 33.64 -13.56
CA ALA A 423 14.99 34.06 -14.90
C ALA A 423 13.51 34.48 -14.98
N LYS A 424 12.62 33.77 -14.27
CA LYS A 424 11.21 34.16 -14.11
C LYS A 424 11.08 35.50 -13.36
N ARG A 425 11.84 35.70 -12.27
CA ARG A 425 11.85 36.96 -11.52
C ARG A 425 12.34 38.13 -12.37
N ARG A 426 13.44 37.97 -13.11
CA ARG A 426 14.01 39.00 -14.00
C ARG A 426 13.08 39.37 -15.15
N LYS A 427 12.25 38.44 -15.64
CA LYS A 427 11.18 38.75 -16.61
C LYS A 427 10.06 39.56 -15.98
N GLN A 428 9.58 39.20 -14.78
CA GLN A 428 8.59 40.01 -14.06
C GLN A 428 9.12 41.42 -13.76
N GLU A 429 10.39 41.55 -13.36
CA GLU A 429 11.10 42.83 -13.18
C GLU A 429 11.29 43.64 -14.49
N GLN A 430 11.10 43.02 -15.68
CA GLN A 430 11.15 43.68 -17.00
C GLN A 430 9.77 44.00 -17.58
N ASP A 431 8.76 43.21 -17.24
CA ASP A 431 7.37 43.40 -17.68
C ASP A 431 6.60 44.39 -16.76
N ASP A 432 7.08 44.63 -15.53
CA ASP A 432 6.61 45.75 -14.71
C ASP A 432 7.07 47.08 -15.34
N PRO A 433 6.15 48.05 -15.57
CA PRO A 433 6.54 49.36 -16.08
C PRO A 433 7.45 50.06 -15.06
N ALA A 434 8.51 50.69 -15.55
CA ALA A 434 9.35 51.54 -14.73
C ALA A 434 8.48 52.55 -13.95
N PRO A 435 8.77 52.81 -12.66
CA PRO A 435 8.05 53.83 -11.91
C PRO A 435 8.01 55.14 -12.72
N PRO A 436 6.86 55.82 -12.81
CA PRO A 436 6.78 57.03 -13.61
C PRO A 436 7.84 58.02 -13.11
N ASP A 437 8.53 58.65 -14.06
CA ASP A 437 9.64 59.58 -13.82
C ASP A 437 9.09 60.95 -13.34
N GLU A 438 8.28 60.89 -12.28
CA GLU A 438 7.70 62.03 -11.59
C GLU A 438 8.82 62.74 -10.83
N LYS A 439 9.11 63.97 -11.27
CA LYS A 439 9.95 64.89 -10.51
C LYS A 439 9.35 65.04 -9.11
N ALA A 440 10.21 65.11 -8.10
CA ALA A 440 9.79 65.24 -6.72
C ALA A 440 8.93 66.51 -6.53
N ASP A 441 7.61 66.34 -6.47
CA ASP A 441 6.66 67.43 -6.28
C ASP A 441 6.81 68.05 -4.89
N GLU A 442 6.62 69.37 -4.83
CA GLU A 442 6.87 70.18 -3.64
C GLU A 442 6.06 69.69 -2.42
N MET A 443 6.73 69.53 -1.27
CA MET A 443 6.07 69.19 -0.01
C MET A 443 5.09 70.29 0.44
N ARG A 444 3.81 70.14 0.08
CA ARG A 444 2.71 70.79 0.80
C ARG A 444 2.31 69.94 2.00
N VAL A 445 2.82 70.33 3.17
CA VAL A 445 2.43 69.76 4.45
C VAL A 445 1.05 70.30 4.83
N ASP A 446 0.03 69.43 4.83
CA ASP A 446 -1.29 69.74 5.39
C ASP A 446 -1.17 69.86 6.93
N PRO A 447 -1.44 71.03 7.55
CA PRO A 447 -1.22 71.24 8.97
C PRO A 447 -2.10 70.39 9.92
N ASN A 448 -3.15 69.74 9.42
CA ASN A 448 -4.17 69.09 10.26
C ASN A 448 -4.21 67.56 10.19
N GLN A 449 -3.34 66.88 9.44
CA GLN A 449 -3.37 65.42 9.38
C GLN A 449 -2.69 64.76 10.60
N LYS A 450 -3.46 64.56 11.67
CA LYS A 450 -3.04 63.78 12.85
C LYS A 450 -2.81 62.31 12.48
N GLY A 451 -1.55 61.91 12.37
CA GLY A 451 -1.12 60.55 12.70
C GLY A 451 -1.09 59.52 11.56
N GLY A 452 -0.59 59.88 10.37
CA GLY A 452 -0.09 58.89 9.41
C GLY A 452 1.17 58.18 9.95
N LYS A 453 1.01 56.98 10.53
CA LYS A 453 2.13 56.22 11.10
C LYS A 453 3.02 55.69 9.97
N LYS A 454 4.28 56.16 9.88
CA LYS A 454 5.28 55.54 8.99
C LYS A 454 5.46 54.07 9.39
N ILE A 455 4.91 53.15 8.60
CA ILE A 455 5.21 51.73 8.70
C ILE A 455 6.52 51.50 7.95
N THR A 456 7.62 51.39 8.70
CA THR A 456 8.87 50.88 8.16
C THR A 456 8.69 49.38 7.98
N VAL A 457 8.44 48.95 6.74
CA VAL A 457 8.29 47.52 6.40
C VAL A 457 9.55 46.78 6.84
N THR A 458 9.37 45.77 7.69
CA THR A 458 10.45 44.92 8.20
C THR A 458 10.23 43.48 7.75
N PRO A 459 11.26 42.60 7.75
CA PRO A 459 11.16 41.26 7.15
C PRO A 459 10.05 40.34 7.71
N GLN A 460 9.37 40.73 8.79
CA GLN A 460 8.21 40.05 9.35
C GLN A 460 6.91 40.30 8.56
N ASP A 461 6.80 41.38 7.79
CA ASP A 461 5.58 41.68 6.99
C ASP A 461 5.35 40.66 5.85
N VAL A 462 6.43 39.97 5.44
CA VAL A 462 6.42 38.88 4.43
C VAL A 462 5.73 37.61 4.95
N THR A 463 5.48 37.48 6.26
CA THR A 463 4.83 36.28 6.85
C THR A 463 3.31 36.33 6.87
N THR A 464 2.68 37.37 6.30
CA THR A 464 1.22 37.47 6.23
C THR A 464 0.64 36.37 5.33
N ALA A 465 -0.34 35.61 5.81
CA ALA A 465 -0.82 34.38 5.16
C ALA A 465 -1.13 34.52 3.66
N GLY A 466 -1.77 35.63 3.24
CA GLY A 466 -2.10 35.87 1.83
C GLY A 466 -0.89 36.14 0.91
N ALA A 467 0.22 36.65 1.44
CA ALA A 467 1.44 36.88 0.66
C ALA A 467 2.20 35.56 0.43
N ALA A 468 2.29 34.70 1.46
CA ALA A 468 2.80 33.35 1.32
C ALA A 468 1.93 32.51 0.37
N GLU A 469 0.61 32.65 0.42
CA GLU A 469 -0.32 31.95 -0.47
C GLU A 469 -0.18 32.42 -1.93
N ALA A 470 -0.10 33.73 -2.18
CA ALA A 470 0.13 34.28 -3.52
C ALA A 470 1.48 33.83 -4.11
N TRP A 471 2.52 33.77 -3.27
CA TRP A 471 3.85 33.31 -3.64
C TRP A 471 3.89 31.79 -3.94
N MET A 472 3.24 30.97 -3.10
CA MET A 472 3.10 29.52 -3.32
C MET A 472 2.39 29.19 -4.64
N ARG A 473 1.36 29.97 -5.01
CA ARG A 473 0.66 29.83 -6.31
C ARG A 473 1.55 30.12 -7.54
N GLN A 474 2.65 30.87 -7.39
CA GLN A 474 3.55 31.23 -8.50
C GLN A 474 4.78 30.32 -8.63
N VAL A 475 5.08 29.52 -7.60
CA VAL A 475 6.23 28.58 -7.57
C VAL A 475 5.85 27.19 -8.07
N GLN A 476 4.58 26.79 -7.97
CA GLN A 476 4.08 25.53 -8.53
C GLN A 476 3.99 25.63 -10.07
N THR A 477 4.83 24.89 -10.80
CA THR A 477 4.49 24.51 -12.18
C THR A 477 3.26 23.62 -12.13
N SER A 478 2.25 23.87 -12.96
CA SER A 478 1.09 22.98 -12.97
C SER A 478 1.51 21.56 -13.37
N PRO A 479 0.81 20.50 -12.92
CA PRO A 479 1.11 19.14 -13.38
C PRO A 479 1.01 19.02 -14.92
N ALA A 480 0.19 19.85 -15.56
CA ALA A 480 0.10 19.95 -17.02
C ALA A 480 1.40 20.48 -17.65
N ASP A 481 1.96 21.58 -17.14
CA ASP A 481 3.23 22.15 -17.65
C ASP A 481 4.39 21.17 -17.49
N PHE A 482 4.46 20.48 -16.35
CA PHE A 482 5.45 19.45 -16.09
C PHE A 482 5.31 18.28 -17.07
N LEU A 483 4.10 17.77 -17.30
CA LEU A 483 3.85 16.69 -18.27
C LEU A 483 4.18 17.12 -19.69
N LYS A 484 3.82 18.33 -20.10
CA LYS A 484 4.12 18.88 -21.43
C LYS A 484 5.64 18.88 -21.70
N LEU A 485 6.42 19.39 -20.74
CA LEU A 485 7.87 19.41 -20.83
C LEU A 485 8.45 17.97 -20.84
N LYS A 486 7.98 17.10 -19.94
CA LYS A 486 8.41 15.70 -19.85
C LYS A 486 8.14 14.93 -21.14
N PHE A 487 6.96 15.07 -21.74
CA PHE A 487 6.58 14.38 -22.97
C PHE A 487 7.38 14.91 -24.17
N ALA A 488 7.59 16.23 -24.27
CA ALA A 488 8.44 16.80 -25.31
C ALA A 488 9.88 16.27 -25.23
N ILE A 489 10.47 16.18 -24.03
CA ILE A 489 11.80 15.59 -23.83
C ILE A 489 11.81 14.10 -24.20
N GLN A 490 10.79 13.33 -23.78
CA GLN A 490 10.68 11.91 -24.10
C GLN A 490 10.47 11.63 -25.59
N ALA A 491 9.78 12.51 -26.33
CA ALA A 491 9.58 12.39 -27.77
C ALA A 491 10.82 12.82 -28.57
N ALA A 492 11.62 13.77 -28.05
CA ALA A 492 12.87 14.22 -28.66
C ALA A 492 14.06 13.30 -28.36
N ALA A 493 13.99 12.49 -27.30
CA ALA A 493 15.01 11.49 -27.01
C ALA A 493 14.96 10.38 -28.09
N PRO A 494 16.08 10.08 -28.78
CA PRO A 494 16.11 8.95 -29.69
C PRO A 494 15.78 7.68 -28.92
N THR A 495 14.95 6.81 -29.51
CA THR A 495 14.63 5.49 -28.97
C THR A 495 15.92 4.69 -28.84
N GLN A 496 16.53 4.72 -27.64
CA GLN A 496 17.58 3.78 -27.29
C GLN A 496 16.97 2.39 -27.37
N GLY A 497 17.35 1.66 -28.41
CA GLY A 497 16.97 0.27 -28.60
C GLY A 497 17.50 -0.57 -27.45
N ARG A 498 16.71 -0.70 -26.39
CA ARG A 498 16.88 -1.72 -25.37
C ARG A 498 16.50 -3.03 -26.04
N ALA A 499 17.51 -3.71 -26.57
CA ALA A 499 17.36 -5.06 -27.08
C ALA A 499 16.75 -5.95 -25.98
N PRO A 500 15.88 -6.91 -26.32
CA PRO A 500 15.42 -7.91 -25.36
C PRO A 500 16.64 -8.70 -24.85
N GLN A 501 16.73 -8.83 -23.52
CA GLN A 501 17.55 -9.83 -22.84
C GLN A 501 16.66 -10.99 -22.42
#